data_AF-D9UCH1-F1
#
_entry.id   AF-D9UCH1-F1
#
_cell.length_a   1.000
_cell.length_b   1.000
_cell.length_c   1.000
_cell.angle_alpha   90.00
_cell.angle_beta   90.00
_cell.angle_gamma   90.00
#
_symmetry.space_group_name_H-M   'P 1'
#
loop_
_entity.id
_entity.type
_entity.pdbx_description
1 polymer ?
#
loop_
_entity_poly.entity_id
_entity_poly.type
_entity_poly.pdbx_seq_one_letter_code
_entity_poly.pdbx_strand_id
1 'polypeptide(L)'
;MLAEVLPSLLPAGLESSPALRTLDIARVPLTEAVDRLAGLERAPGWWYRLYESLAGVDPDRLTGLPVPLASGRTALGPRHILLPLPDGGPAAGALARLGLKVAHPEAAHPLLEKLGALPATPRAVLTTPQVRAAVAASLDEEPWDGGLETEGLPDPEELAELVLGLVRDAGLEAGDEPWLGALALPDEDGELAPACELVLPGGAFASVMREDALAAVDADLAARWGEKPLAACGVLGSFALVRAHDTVLDPDELEPREGDWPEPDDAGLLDAVDVWSEDVLDRFPDTPVPPVATELLAVRDLDLVADDRWPQALALLARPPFREALTAPVRVLLPDGTTESVRSYTAWWLRGHPVLDGRRPAGLLAAGGDPLLAGLYEEADASGFEDAEVLRALGVRTTTTALLDEPGGAAELLDRLADPSREVSAAQLHGLYSALATLDPEEVTLPEDLRAVPAAPGGAPYVVDATEAFVADAPDLLPLAGDRPLLPVRPHLAAALAELLQVGRLSEAVPAAVGGEGTVHDVPAAVRTLLGPRTPATYTEYEELTAGGVEVDWRHTPDGTVHAATVEGVAAGLAWAAGQWPRRFEVAALLEDDSRTAELARDRWFD
;
A
#
# COMPACT_ATOMS: atom_id res chain seq x y z
N MET A 1 -29.59 -40.31 -44.87
CA MET A 1 -28.66 -39.29 -44.35
C MET A 1 -27.45 -39.17 -45.28
N LEU A 2 -26.29 -39.77 -45.01
CA LEU A 2 -25.11 -39.63 -45.91
C LEU A 2 -25.34 -40.16 -47.33
N ALA A 3 -26.15 -41.21 -47.52
CA ALA A 3 -26.52 -41.72 -48.84
C ALA A 3 -27.31 -40.73 -49.71
N GLU A 4 -27.91 -39.69 -49.12
CA GLU A 4 -28.58 -38.60 -49.87
C GLU A 4 -27.58 -37.62 -50.48
N VAL A 5 -26.34 -37.60 -49.98
CA VAL A 5 -25.25 -36.71 -50.42
C VAL A 5 -24.18 -37.48 -51.19
N LEU A 6 -23.99 -38.76 -50.86
CA LEU A 6 -23.07 -39.69 -51.50
C LEU A 6 -23.89 -40.86 -52.07
N PRO A 7 -24.46 -40.72 -53.28
CA PRO A 7 -25.43 -41.68 -53.83
C PRO A 7 -24.84 -43.07 -54.12
N SER A 8 -23.51 -43.22 -54.10
CA SER A 8 -22.80 -44.49 -54.25
C SER A 8 -22.48 -45.19 -52.93
N LEU A 9 -22.92 -44.66 -51.78
CA LEU A 9 -22.74 -45.32 -50.48
C LEU A 9 -23.59 -46.59 -50.38
N LEU A 10 -22.94 -47.68 -50.02
CA LEU A 10 -23.60 -48.94 -49.68
C LEU A 10 -24.23 -48.87 -48.28
N PRO A 11 -25.27 -49.68 -47.99
CA PRO A 11 -25.86 -49.77 -46.65
C PRO A 11 -24.83 -50.09 -45.56
N ALA A 12 -25.03 -49.50 -44.38
CA ALA A 12 -24.22 -49.78 -43.20
C ALA A 12 -24.29 -51.27 -42.80
N GLY A 13 -23.20 -51.82 -42.27
CA GLY A 13 -23.02 -53.24 -41.92
C GLY A 13 -22.32 -54.06 -42.99
N LEU A 14 -22.15 -53.54 -44.21
CA LEU A 14 -21.46 -54.22 -45.31
C LEU A 14 -19.94 -53.98 -45.31
N GLU A 15 -19.42 -53.02 -44.54
CA GLU A 15 -18.01 -52.62 -44.48
C GLU A 15 -17.04 -53.76 -44.11
N SER A 16 -17.52 -54.74 -43.34
CA SER A 16 -16.77 -55.92 -42.93
C SER A 16 -16.83 -57.06 -43.96
N SER A 17 -17.73 -56.99 -44.95
CA SER A 17 -17.99 -58.06 -45.91
C SER A 17 -16.76 -58.34 -46.78
N PRO A 18 -16.26 -59.59 -46.80
CA PRO A 18 -15.12 -59.97 -47.65
C PRO A 18 -15.46 -59.86 -49.14
N ALA A 19 -16.73 -59.99 -49.53
CA ALA A 19 -17.17 -59.88 -50.91
C ALA A 19 -16.90 -58.48 -51.51
N LEU A 20 -16.99 -57.41 -50.71
CA LEU A 20 -16.67 -56.05 -51.16
C LEU A 20 -15.18 -55.86 -51.44
N ARG A 21 -14.30 -56.59 -50.74
CA ARG A 21 -12.85 -56.57 -51.00
C ARG A 21 -12.51 -57.31 -52.29
N THR A 22 -13.22 -58.41 -52.57
CA THR A 22 -13.04 -59.19 -53.80
C THR A 22 -13.52 -58.42 -55.05
N LEU A 23 -14.53 -57.57 -54.89
CA LEU A 23 -15.08 -56.72 -55.96
C LEU A 23 -14.35 -55.36 -56.11
N ASP A 24 -13.26 -55.15 -55.38
CA ASP A 24 -12.45 -53.92 -55.39
C ASP A 24 -13.27 -52.63 -55.23
N ILE A 25 -14.28 -52.66 -54.34
CA ILE A 25 -15.14 -51.51 -54.09
C ILE A 25 -14.35 -50.44 -53.34
N ALA A 26 -14.31 -49.22 -53.90
CA ALA A 26 -13.62 -48.08 -53.32
C ALA A 26 -14.13 -47.74 -51.91
N ARG A 27 -13.19 -47.55 -50.98
CA ARG A 27 -13.48 -47.13 -49.60
C ARG A 27 -13.22 -45.64 -49.47
N VAL A 28 -14.22 -44.89 -49.03
CA VAL A 28 -14.09 -43.46 -48.75
C VAL A 28 -13.79 -43.29 -47.25
N PRO A 29 -12.62 -42.72 -46.88
CA PRO A 29 -12.34 -42.34 -45.49
C PRO A 29 -13.41 -41.38 -44.97
N LEU A 30 -13.72 -41.45 -43.67
CA LEU A 30 -14.72 -40.57 -43.08
C LEU A 30 -14.37 -39.09 -43.21
N THR A 31 -13.08 -38.74 -43.14
CA THR A 31 -12.59 -37.38 -43.37
C THR A 31 -12.94 -36.87 -44.76
N GLU A 32 -12.71 -37.69 -45.80
CA GLU A 32 -13.09 -37.36 -47.18
C GLU A 32 -14.61 -37.24 -47.34
N ALA A 33 -15.38 -38.07 -46.63
CA ALA A 33 -16.84 -37.95 -46.61
C ALA A 33 -17.32 -36.65 -45.93
N VAL A 34 -16.63 -36.21 -44.87
CA VAL A 34 -16.89 -34.94 -44.17
C VAL A 34 -16.52 -33.75 -45.07
N ASP A 35 -15.38 -33.80 -45.77
CA ASP A 35 -14.95 -32.74 -46.69
C ASP A 35 -15.98 -32.52 -47.80
N ARG A 36 -16.64 -33.59 -48.27
CA ARG A 36 -17.72 -33.51 -49.26
C ARG A 36 -19.02 -32.92 -48.73
N LEU A 37 -19.16 -32.70 -47.43
CA LEU A 37 -20.29 -31.97 -46.84
C LEU A 37 -20.08 -30.45 -46.89
N ALA A 38 -18.86 -29.98 -47.14
CA ALA A 38 -18.58 -28.56 -47.29
C ALA A 38 -19.38 -27.97 -48.47
N GLY A 39 -20.01 -26.81 -48.24
CA GLY A 39 -20.84 -26.13 -49.24
C GLY A 39 -22.24 -26.73 -49.45
N LEU A 40 -22.61 -27.76 -48.68
CA LEU A 40 -23.96 -28.33 -48.74
C LEU A 40 -24.97 -27.42 -48.02
N GLU A 41 -26.02 -27.02 -48.71
CA GLU A 41 -27.14 -26.28 -48.11
C GLU A 41 -28.24 -27.24 -47.65
N ARG A 42 -28.42 -27.34 -46.33
CA ARG A 42 -29.44 -28.15 -45.67
C ARG A 42 -30.00 -27.41 -44.45
N ALA A 43 -31.25 -27.71 -44.11
CA ALA A 43 -31.88 -27.17 -42.91
C ALA A 43 -31.10 -27.54 -41.63
N PRO A 44 -30.99 -26.65 -40.64
CA PRO A 44 -30.27 -26.89 -39.38
C PRO A 44 -30.62 -28.22 -38.68
N GLY A 45 -31.90 -28.58 -38.56
CA GLY A 45 -32.31 -29.86 -37.97
C GLY A 45 -31.86 -31.13 -38.73
N TRP A 46 -31.44 -31.01 -40.00
CA TRP A 46 -30.78 -32.11 -40.72
C TRP A 46 -29.35 -32.31 -40.20
N TRP A 47 -28.63 -31.22 -39.92
CA TRP A 47 -27.28 -31.27 -39.36
C TRP A 47 -27.25 -31.83 -37.95
N TYR A 48 -28.23 -31.48 -37.11
CA TYR A 48 -28.37 -32.09 -35.77
C TYR A 48 -28.43 -33.62 -35.85
N ARG A 49 -29.30 -34.17 -36.71
CA ARG A 49 -29.42 -35.63 -36.90
C ARG A 49 -28.15 -36.25 -37.47
N LEU A 50 -27.39 -35.51 -38.27
CA LEU A 50 -26.10 -35.98 -38.76
C LEU A 50 -25.10 -36.08 -37.60
N TYR A 51 -24.99 -35.04 -36.77
CA TYR A 51 -24.12 -35.06 -35.60
C TYR A 51 -24.51 -36.17 -34.62
N GLU A 52 -25.81 -36.38 -34.41
CA GLU A 52 -26.33 -37.49 -33.60
C GLU A 52 -25.88 -38.85 -34.17
N SER A 53 -25.95 -39.04 -35.50
CA SER A 53 -25.50 -40.29 -36.13
C SER A 53 -23.98 -40.52 -36.08
N LEU A 54 -23.20 -39.45 -35.88
CA LEU A 54 -21.74 -39.48 -35.75
C LEU A 54 -21.30 -39.55 -34.28
N ALA A 55 -22.24 -39.62 -33.33
CA ALA A 55 -21.91 -39.78 -31.92
C ALA A 55 -21.11 -41.07 -31.67
N GLY A 56 -19.96 -40.95 -31.01
CA GLY A 56 -19.06 -42.07 -30.71
C GLY A 56 -17.99 -42.34 -31.77
N VAL A 57 -17.99 -41.59 -32.88
CA VAL A 57 -16.85 -41.56 -33.81
C VAL A 57 -15.68 -40.81 -33.17
N ASP A 58 -14.46 -41.23 -33.53
CA ASP A 58 -13.21 -40.56 -33.21
C ASP A 58 -13.25 -39.05 -33.59
N PRO A 59 -13.17 -38.13 -32.61
CA PRO A 59 -13.25 -36.68 -32.83
C PRO A 59 -12.28 -36.12 -33.88
N ASP A 60 -11.08 -36.70 -33.98
CA ASP A 60 -10.04 -36.23 -34.92
C ASP A 60 -10.48 -36.36 -36.38
N ARG A 61 -11.43 -37.25 -36.67
CA ARG A 61 -11.98 -37.47 -38.01
C ARG A 61 -13.13 -36.53 -38.37
N LEU A 62 -13.59 -35.72 -37.42
CA LEU A 62 -14.79 -34.89 -37.53
C LEU A 62 -14.50 -33.38 -37.43
N THR A 63 -13.22 -33.00 -37.41
CA THR A 63 -12.77 -31.60 -37.25
C THR A 63 -13.26 -30.66 -38.35
N GLY A 64 -13.51 -31.18 -39.56
CA GLY A 64 -14.03 -30.41 -40.70
C GLY A 64 -15.56 -30.35 -40.81
N LEU A 65 -16.31 -30.83 -39.81
CA LEU A 65 -17.77 -30.86 -39.89
C LEU A 65 -18.35 -29.44 -40.09
N PRO A 66 -19.13 -29.21 -41.16
CA PRO A 66 -19.79 -27.93 -41.35
C PRO A 66 -20.79 -27.65 -40.22
N VAL A 67 -20.86 -26.41 -39.75
CA VAL A 67 -21.79 -25.99 -38.69
C VAL A 67 -22.67 -24.84 -39.18
N PRO A 68 -24.00 -25.04 -39.30
CA PRO A 68 -24.94 -23.96 -39.59
C PRO A 68 -24.90 -22.92 -38.47
N LEU A 69 -24.80 -21.65 -38.84
CA LEU A 69 -24.77 -20.53 -37.92
C LEU A 69 -26.13 -19.84 -37.83
N ALA A 70 -26.38 -19.16 -36.71
CA ALA A 70 -27.57 -18.34 -36.53
C ALA A 70 -27.66 -17.17 -37.53
N SER A 71 -26.52 -16.73 -38.10
CA SER A 71 -26.47 -15.74 -39.19
C SER A 71 -26.94 -16.27 -40.55
N GLY A 72 -27.30 -17.55 -40.65
CA GLY A 72 -27.65 -18.21 -41.91
C GLY A 72 -26.45 -18.67 -42.75
N ARG A 73 -25.22 -18.31 -42.35
CA ARG A 73 -23.98 -18.82 -42.95
C ARG A 73 -23.64 -20.21 -42.39
N THR A 74 -22.70 -20.89 -43.02
CA THR A 74 -22.14 -22.16 -42.52
C THR A 74 -20.66 -22.00 -42.25
N ALA A 75 -20.21 -22.37 -41.05
CA ALA A 75 -18.80 -22.44 -40.71
C ALA A 75 -18.20 -23.78 -41.12
N LEU A 76 -16.92 -23.78 -41.46
CA LEU A 76 -16.14 -24.99 -41.71
C LEU A 76 -15.44 -25.40 -40.42
N GLY A 77 -15.98 -26.43 -39.76
CA GLY A 77 -15.48 -26.93 -38.49
C GLY A 77 -16.17 -26.31 -37.26
N PRO A 78 -16.25 -27.06 -36.14
CA PRO A 78 -16.90 -26.63 -34.91
C PRO A 78 -16.01 -25.81 -33.97
N ARG A 79 -14.70 -25.73 -34.21
CA ARG A 79 -13.80 -24.92 -33.38
C ARG A 79 -14.13 -23.44 -33.51
N HIS A 80 -14.06 -22.71 -32.40
CA HIS A 80 -14.42 -21.29 -32.32
C HIS A 80 -15.89 -20.99 -32.63
N ILE A 81 -16.76 -22.01 -32.58
CA ILE A 81 -18.22 -21.84 -32.64
C ILE A 81 -18.77 -21.77 -31.22
N LEU A 82 -19.65 -20.80 -30.98
CA LEU A 82 -20.41 -20.68 -29.75
C LEU A 82 -21.72 -21.47 -29.86
N LEU A 83 -22.03 -22.25 -28.84
CA LEU A 83 -23.27 -23.03 -28.74
C LEU A 83 -24.31 -22.27 -27.92
N PRO A 84 -25.53 -22.07 -28.44
CA PRO A 84 -26.62 -21.50 -27.65
C PRO A 84 -26.84 -22.28 -26.35
N LEU A 85 -27.08 -21.57 -25.25
CA LEU A 85 -27.39 -22.20 -23.97
C LEU A 85 -28.83 -22.74 -23.97
N PRO A 86 -29.06 -23.96 -23.44
CA PRO A 86 -30.38 -24.60 -23.42
C PRO A 86 -31.39 -23.90 -22.49
N ASP A 87 -30.92 -23.29 -21.40
CA ASP A 87 -31.76 -22.66 -20.37
C ASP A 87 -31.99 -21.14 -20.59
N GLY A 88 -31.65 -20.65 -21.79
CA GLY A 88 -31.59 -19.22 -22.09
C GLY A 88 -30.17 -18.67 -21.92
N GLY A 89 -29.84 -17.67 -22.74
CA GLY A 89 -28.53 -17.05 -22.84
C GLY A 89 -28.58 -15.91 -23.85
N PRO A 90 -27.43 -15.29 -24.19
CA PRO A 90 -27.41 -14.19 -25.13
C PRO A 90 -28.03 -14.60 -26.47
N ALA A 91 -28.88 -13.74 -27.03
CA ALA A 91 -29.59 -14.05 -28.26
C ALA A 91 -28.61 -14.29 -29.41
N ALA A 92 -28.68 -15.46 -30.06
CA ALA A 92 -27.74 -15.85 -31.10
C ALA A 92 -27.66 -14.85 -32.27
N GLY A 93 -28.77 -14.15 -32.57
CA GLY A 93 -28.81 -13.07 -33.56
C GLY A 93 -27.99 -11.84 -33.13
N ALA A 94 -28.10 -11.42 -31.87
CA ALA A 94 -27.32 -10.30 -31.35
C ALA A 94 -25.82 -10.62 -31.29
N LEU A 95 -25.46 -11.82 -30.85
CA LEU A 95 -24.08 -12.30 -30.89
C LEU A 95 -23.52 -12.33 -32.33
N ALA A 96 -24.33 -12.70 -33.31
CA ALA A 96 -23.91 -12.69 -34.71
C ALA A 96 -23.60 -11.27 -35.22
N ARG A 97 -24.28 -10.23 -34.70
CA ARG A 97 -23.98 -8.82 -35.02
C ARG A 97 -22.63 -8.38 -34.46
N LEU A 98 -22.18 -8.96 -33.34
CA LEU A 98 -20.81 -8.81 -32.81
C LEU A 98 -19.77 -9.62 -33.61
N GLY A 99 -20.13 -10.15 -34.79
CA GLY A 99 -19.25 -10.98 -35.62
C GLY A 99 -19.00 -12.39 -35.06
N LEU A 100 -19.73 -12.81 -34.03
CA LEU A 100 -19.54 -14.11 -33.41
C LEU A 100 -20.20 -15.23 -34.21
N LYS A 101 -19.48 -16.36 -34.31
CA LYS A 101 -19.99 -17.56 -34.98
C LYS A 101 -20.79 -18.38 -33.98
N VAL A 102 -22.09 -18.16 -33.90
CA VAL A 102 -22.99 -18.93 -33.04
C VAL A 102 -23.69 -20.02 -33.86
N ALA A 103 -23.65 -21.27 -33.40
CA ALA A 103 -24.38 -22.36 -34.02
C ALA A 103 -25.88 -22.07 -34.04
N HIS A 104 -26.56 -22.43 -35.12
CA HIS A 104 -28.00 -22.32 -35.20
C HIS A 104 -28.65 -23.16 -34.09
N PRO A 105 -29.64 -22.66 -33.34
CA PRO A 105 -30.23 -23.39 -32.21
C PRO A 105 -30.71 -24.81 -32.55
N GLU A 106 -31.36 -24.99 -33.70
CA GLU A 106 -31.79 -26.31 -34.18
C GLU A 106 -30.66 -27.26 -34.62
N ALA A 107 -29.42 -26.78 -34.76
CA ALA A 107 -28.24 -27.57 -35.09
C ALA A 107 -27.29 -27.75 -33.88
N ALA A 108 -27.57 -27.10 -32.74
CA ALA A 108 -26.74 -27.14 -31.55
C ALA A 108 -26.77 -28.54 -30.93
N HIS A 109 -25.67 -29.29 -31.02
CA HIS A 109 -25.57 -30.67 -30.57
C HIS A 109 -24.34 -30.88 -29.66
N PRO A 110 -24.41 -31.69 -28.58
CA PRO A 110 -23.29 -31.93 -27.66
C PRO A 110 -22.00 -32.49 -28.30
N LEU A 111 -22.11 -33.08 -29.50
CA LEU A 111 -20.93 -33.49 -30.28
C LEU A 111 -20.06 -32.29 -30.67
N LEU A 112 -20.67 -31.14 -31.00
CA LEU A 112 -19.93 -29.95 -31.41
C LEU A 112 -19.02 -29.45 -30.28
N GLU A 113 -19.51 -29.51 -29.04
CA GLU A 113 -18.73 -29.18 -27.85
C GLU A 113 -17.50 -30.09 -27.71
N LYS A 114 -17.68 -31.40 -27.88
CA LYS A 114 -16.58 -32.39 -27.89
C LYS A 114 -15.56 -32.14 -29.01
N LEU A 115 -15.95 -31.44 -30.07
CA LEU A 115 -15.10 -31.10 -31.21
C LEU A 115 -14.46 -29.70 -31.09
N GLY A 116 -14.70 -29.00 -29.98
CA GLY A 116 -14.09 -27.71 -29.66
C GLY A 116 -14.98 -26.49 -29.87
N ALA A 117 -16.29 -26.66 -30.05
CA ALA A 117 -17.25 -25.57 -29.85
C ALA A 117 -17.36 -25.27 -28.35
N LEU A 118 -17.68 -24.02 -27.99
CA LEU A 118 -17.80 -23.59 -26.60
C LEU A 118 -19.23 -23.17 -26.29
N PRO A 119 -19.74 -23.40 -25.07
CA PRO A 119 -21.02 -22.83 -24.67
C PRO A 119 -20.95 -21.30 -24.71
N ALA A 120 -22.01 -20.66 -25.23
CA ALA A 120 -22.15 -19.21 -25.29
C ALA A 120 -22.53 -18.61 -23.92
N THR A 121 -21.74 -18.90 -22.87
CA THR A 121 -21.93 -18.26 -21.58
C THR A 121 -21.59 -16.77 -21.68
N PRO A 122 -22.25 -15.88 -20.90
CA PRO A 122 -21.96 -14.45 -20.96
C PRO A 122 -20.46 -14.12 -20.79
N ARG A 123 -19.79 -14.78 -19.85
CA ARG A 123 -18.33 -14.63 -19.64
C ARG A 123 -17.52 -15.15 -20.83
N ALA A 124 -17.87 -16.30 -21.42
CA ALA A 124 -17.17 -16.80 -22.60
C ALA A 124 -17.32 -15.86 -23.80
N VAL A 125 -18.50 -15.26 -23.98
CA VAL A 125 -18.77 -14.25 -25.01
C VAL A 125 -17.92 -13.00 -24.80
N LEU A 126 -17.90 -12.42 -23.59
CA LEU A 126 -17.14 -11.21 -23.27
C LEU A 126 -15.64 -11.39 -23.54
N THR A 127 -15.09 -12.56 -23.22
CA THR A 127 -13.65 -12.85 -23.43
C THR A 127 -13.26 -13.12 -24.89
N THR A 128 -14.20 -13.02 -25.84
CA THR A 128 -13.86 -13.19 -27.25
C THR A 128 -13.14 -11.96 -27.82
N PRO A 129 -12.15 -12.14 -28.72
CA PRO A 129 -11.46 -11.02 -29.34
C PRO A 129 -12.38 -10.06 -30.09
N GLN A 130 -13.48 -10.55 -30.65
CA GLN A 130 -14.45 -9.75 -31.38
C GLN A 130 -15.18 -8.76 -30.48
N VAL A 131 -15.62 -9.20 -29.28
CA VAL A 131 -16.29 -8.31 -28.33
C VAL A 131 -15.31 -7.27 -27.80
N ARG A 132 -14.08 -7.68 -27.45
CA ARG A 132 -13.04 -6.74 -27.04
C ARG A 132 -12.74 -5.69 -28.11
N ALA A 133 -12.62 -6.10 -29.37
CA ALA A 133 -12.40 -5.18 -30.49
C ALA A 133 -13.59 -4.24 -30.71
N ALA A 134 -14.82 -4.73 -30.59
CA ALA A 134 -16.03 -3.91 -30.71
C ALA A 134 -16.12 -2.84 -29.61
N VAL A 135 -15.77 -3.19 -28.37
CA VAL A 135 -15.73 -2.25 -27.24
C VAL A 135 -14.63 -1.21 -27.42
N ALA A 136 -13.42 -1.62 -27.83
CA ALA A 136 -12.33 -0.68 -28.08
C ALA A 136 -12.67 0.34 -29.19
N ALA A 137 -13.38 -0.08 -30.22
CA ALA A 137 -13.82 0.79 -31.32
C ALA A 137 -15.19 1.46 -31.08
N SER A 138 -15.74 1.40 -29.85
CA SER A 138 -17.12 1.85 -29.59
C SER A 138 -17.29 3.37 -29.61
N LEU A 139 -16.21 4.12 -29.46
CA LEU A 139 -16.17 5.58 -29.58
C LEU A 139 -15.90 6.06 -31.02
N ASP A 140 -15.43 5.19 -31.91
CA ASP A 140 -15.08 5.56 -33.28
C ASP A 140 -16.35 5.86 -34.11
N GLU A 141 -16.57 7.13 -34.47
CA GLU A 141 -17.69 7.54 -35.33
C GLU A 141 -17.52 7.08 -36.80
N GLU A 142 -16.28 6.81 -37.24
CA GLU A 142 -15.98 6.34 -38.60
C GLU A 142 -15.54 4.86 -38.58
N PRO A 143 -16.38 3.94 -39.06
CA PRO A 143 -15.98 2.55 -39.25
C PRO A 143 -14.78 2.50 -40.21
N TRP A 144 -13.66 1.94 -39.74
CA TRP A 144 -12.42 1.74 -40.49
C TRP A 144 -12.71 1.41 -41.98
N ASP A 145 -12.28 2.27 -42.92
CA ASP A 145 -12.42 2.11 -44.39
C ASP A 145 -11.50 0.99 -44.96
N GLY A 146 -11.24 -0.03 -44.14
CA GLY A 146 -10.36 -1.16 -44.40
C GLY A 146 -11.09 -2.43 -44.84
N GLY A 147 -12.10 -2.31 -45.71
CA GLY A 147 -12.59 -3.42 -46.54
C GLY A 147 -13.24 -4.63 -45.85
N LEU A 148 -13.59 -4.54 -44.57
CA LEU A 148 -14.52 -5.47 -43.92
C LEU A 148 -15.92 -4.85 -43.98
N GLU A 149 -16.90 -5.61 -44.47
CA GLU A 149 -18.30 -5.18 -44.58
C GLU A 149 -18.80 -4.65 -43.22
N THR A 150 -18.91 -3.33 -43.09
CA THR A 150 -19.48 -2.62 -41.93
C THR A 150 -21.01 -2.67 -41.89
N GLU A 151 -21.62 -3.31 -42.90
CA GLU A 151 -23.04 -3.64 -42.90
C GLU A 151 -23.34 -4.72 -41.83
N GLY A 152 -23.79 -4.30 -40.65
CA GLY A 152 -24.42 -5.20 -39.66
C GLY A 152 -23.83 -5.19 -38.25
N LEU A 153 -22.76 -4.44 -37.98
CA LEU A 153 -22.28 -4.17 -36.61
C LEU A 153 -23.37 -3.42 -35.81
N PRO A 154 -23.45 -3.61 -34.47
CA PRO A 154 -24.32 -2.80 -33.63
C PRO A 154 -23.82 -1.35 -33.62
N ASP A 155 -24.75 -0.40 -33.50
CA ASP A 155 -24.40 0.99 -33.16
C ASP A 155 -23.93 1.05 -31.68
N PRO A 156 -23.35 2.18 -31.21
CA PRO A 156 -22.82 2.29 -29.85
C PRO A 156 -23.85 1.99 -28.75
N GLU A 157 -25.11 2.44 -28.92
CA GLU A 157 -26.19 2.20 -27.95
C GLU A 157 -26.58 0.70 -27.90
N GLU A 158 -26.75 0.06 -29.06
CA GLU A 158 -27.00 -1.38 -29.15
C GLU A 158 -25.83 -2.19 -28.57
N LEU A 159 -24.59 -1.77 -28.83
CA LEU A 159 -23.40 -2.41 -28.26
C LEU A 159 -23.37 -2.29 -26.74
N ALA A 160 -23.62 -1.10 -26.20
CA ALA A 160 -23.68 -0.86 -24.76
C ALA A 160 -24.75 -1.74 -24.09
N GLU A 161 -25.96 -1.82 -24.66
CA GLU A 161 -27.01 -2.69 -24.13
C GLU A 161 -26.61 -4.17 -24.11
N LEU A 162 -25.96 -4.64 -25.17
CA LEU A 162 -25.50 -6.03 -25.27
C LEU A 162 -24.39 -6.32 -24.26
N VAL A 163 -23.38 -5.45 -24.15
CA VAL A 163 -22.26 -5.62 -23.23
C VAL A 163 -22.72 -5.54 -21.79
N LEU A 164 -23.53 -4.53 -21.40
CA LEU A 164 -24.08 -4.43 -20.05
C LEU A 164 -24.96 -5.63 -19.69
N GLY A 165 -25.70 -6.17 -20.66
CA GLY A 165 -26.46 -7.42 -20.51
C GLY A 165 -25.56 -8.60 -20.20
N LEU A 166 -24.49 -8.77 -20.98
CA LEU A 166 -23.49 -9.83 -20.78
C LEU A 166 -22.77 -9.70 -19.43
N VAL A 167 -22.39 -8.48 -19.05
CA VAL A 167 -21.70 -8.16 -17.78
C VAL A 167 -22.59 -8.53 -16.59
N ARG A 168 -23.86 -8.10 -16.62
CA ARG A 168 -24.85 -8.45 -15.60
C ARG A 168 -25.06 -9.96 -15.50
N ASP A 169 -25.24 -10.63 -16.63
CA ASP A 169 -25.56 -12.05 -16.68
C ASP A 169 -24.32 -12.93 -16.36
N ALA A 170 -23.11 -12.41 -16.59
CA ALA A 170 -21.86 -13.01 -16.13
C ALA A 170 -21.60 -12.79 -14.63
N GLY A 171 -22.29 -11.82 -14.01
CA GLY A 171 -22.09 -11.42 -12.62
C GLY A 171 -20.70 -10.85 -12.37
N LEU A 172 -20.16 -10.07 -13.31
CA LEU A 172 -18.86 -9.43 -13.13
C LEU A 172 -18.91 -8.38 -12.02
N GLU A 173 -17.80 -8.27 -11.28
CA GLU A 173 -17.56 -7.20 -10.32
C GLU A 173 -16.60 -6.15 -10.92
N ALA A 174 -16.52 -4.97 -10.30
CA ALA A 174 -15.57 -3.94 -10.71
C ALA A 174 -14.13 -4.48 -10.68
N GLY A 175 -13.39 -4.31 -11.77
CA GLY A 175 -12.02 -4.80 -11.91
C GLY A 175 -11.87 -6.24 -12.44
N ASP A 176 -12.96 -7.00 -12.64
CA ASP A 176 -12.89 -8.36 -13.21
C ASP A 176 -12.34 -8.35 -14.66
N GLU A 177 -12.78 -7.38 -15.47
CA GLU A 177 -12.42 -7.23 -16.88
C GLU A 177 -12.15 -5.73 -17.19
N PRO A 178 -10.98 -5.20 -16.81
CA PRO A 178 -10.74 -3.75 -16.78
C PRO A 178 -10.83 -3.05 -18.15
N TRP A 179 -10.61 -3.78 -19.26
CA TRP A 179 -10.77 -3.29 -20.63
C TRP A 179 -12.20 -2.87 -21.00
N LEU A 180 -13.20 -3.26 -20.19
CA LEU A 180 -14.58 -2.80 -20.38
C LEU A 180 -14.74 -1.28 -20.10
N GLY A 181 -13.75 -0.65 -19.47
CA GLY A 181 -13.65 0.81 -19.30
C GLY A 181 -13.77 1.60 -20.60
N ALA A 182 -13.35 1.02 -21.72
CA ALA A 182 -13.41 1.63 -23.05
C ALA A 182 -14.83 1.70 -23.64
N LEU A 183 -15.82 1.03 -23.04
CA LEU A 183 -17.18 0.99 -23.59
C LEU A 183 -17.77 2.40 -23.64
N ALA A 184 -18.09 2.87 -24.84
CA ALA A 184 -18.80 4.12 -25.06
C ALA A 184 -20.18 4.07 -24.41
N LEU A 185 -20.42 4.98 -23.46
CA LEU A 185 -21.71 5.19 -22.83
C LEU A 185 -22.12 6.66 -22.97
N PRO A 186 -23.43 6.96 -23.07
CA PRO A 186 -23.90 8.34 -23.03
C PRO A 186 -23.68 8.95 -21.64
N ASP A 187 -23.15 10.16 -21.62
CA ASP A 187 -23.12 11.01 -20.45
C ASP A 187 -24.48 11.71 -20.21
N GLU A 188 -24.53 12.61 -19.23
CA GLU A 188 -25.73 13.36 -18.85
C GLU A 188 -26.24 14.35 -19.92
N ASP A 189 -25.40 14.71 -20.89
CA ASP A 189 -25.76 15.53 -22.06
C ASP A 189 -26.06 14.67 -23.31
N GLY A 190 -25.83 13.36 -23.22
CA GLY A 190 -26.02 12.39 -24.30
C GLY A 190 -24.84 12.26 -25.25
N GLU A 191 -23.68 12.85 -24.90
CA GLU A 191 -22.43 12.66 -25.62
C GLU A 191 -21.79 11.33 -25.22
N LEU A 192 -21.12 10.65 -26.16
CA LEU A 192 -20.49 9.36 -25.88
C LEU A 192 -19.11 9.57 -25.25
N ALA A 193 -18.87 8.92 -24.12
CA ALA A 193 -17.58 8.90 -23.43
C ALA A 193 -17.23 7.46 -23.00
N PRO A 194 -15.94 7.14 -22.80
CA PRO A 194 -15.55 5.87 -22.19
C PRO A 194 -16.21 5.70 -20.82
N ALA A 195 -16.74 4.51 -20.54
CA ALA A 195 -17.40 4.20 -19.27
C ALA A 195 -16.53 4.54 -18.05
N CYS A 196 -15.21 4.33 -18.14
CA CYS A 196 -14.27 4.63 -17.05
C CYS A 196 -14.00 6.13 -16.81
N GLU A 197 -14.46 7.02 -17.68
CA GLU A 197 -14.41 8.48 -17.49
C GLU A 197 -15.72 9.05 -16.93
N LEU A 198 -16.75 8.21 -16.80
CA LEU A 198 -18.06 8.62 -16.29
C LEU A 198 -18.20 8.34 -14.80
N VAL A 199 -18.89 9.24 -14.10
CA VAL A 199 -19.26 9.06 -12.70
C VAL A 199 -20.65 8.46 -12.56
N LEU A 200 -20.85 7.60 -11.56
CA LEU A 200 -22.19 7.11 -11.23
C LEU A 200 -22.98 8.19 -10.46
N PRO A 201 -24.15 8.65 -10.95
CA PRO A 201 -24.99 9.59 -10.21
C PRO A 201 -25.33 9.07 -8.81
N GLY A 202 -25.06 9.90 -7.78
CA GLY A 202 -25.31 9.54 -6.39
C GLY A 202 -24.33 8.53 -5.77
N GLY A 203 -23.27 8.14 -6.50
CA GLY A 203 -22.16 7.32 -6.00
C GLY A 203 -21.32 8.04 -4.95
N ALA A 204 -20.44 7.28 -4.28
CA ALA A 204 -19.58 7.81 -3.23
C ALA A 204 -18.57 8.85 -3.79
N PHE A 205 -17.98 8.58 -4.96
CA PHE A 205 -17.04 9.51 -5.59
C PHE A 205 -17.71 10.81 -6.04
N ALA A 206 -18.89 10.70 -6.67
CA ALA A 206 -19.72 11.85 -7.05
C ALA A 206 -20.04 12.78 -5.85
N SER A 207 -20.08 12.25 -4.62
CA SER A 207 -20.36 13.05 -3.42
C SER A 207 -19.17 13.83 -2.85
N VAL A 208 -17.95 13.53 -3.33
CA VAL A 208 -16.70 14.15 -2.87
C VAL A 208 -15.94 14.90 -3.96
N MET A 209 -16.19 14.62 -5.24
CA MET A 209 -15.56 15.35 -6.35
C MET A 209 -16.06 16.81 -6.43
N ARG A 210 -15.25 17.67 -7.04
CA ARG A 210 -15.66 19.03 -7.44
C ARG A 210 -16.83 18.94 -8.43
N GLU A 211 -17.72 19.92 -8.36
CA GLU A 211 -18.78 20.09 -9.35
C GLU A 211 -18.16 20.17 -10.76
N ASP A 212 -18.76 19.49 -11.73
CA ASP A 212 -18.33 19.41 -13.12
C ASP A 212 -16.90 18.87 -13.35
N ALA A 213 -16.34 18.11 -12.39
CA ALA A 213 -15.02 17.49 -12.54
C ALA A 213 -15.01 16.35 -13.56
N LEU A 214 -16.06 15.52 -13.57
CA LEU A 214 -16.33 14.47 -14.54
C LEU A 214 -17.82 14.45 -14.85
N ALA A 215 -18.16 14.10 -16.09
CA ALA A 215 -19.55 13.94 -16.50
C ALA A 215 -20.18 12.71 -15.81
N ALA A 216 -21.44 12.81 -15.46
CA ALA A 216 -22.20 11.67 -14.95
C ALA A 216 -22.69 10.79 -16.11
N VAL A 217 -22.78 9.48 -15.90
CA VAL A 217 -23.46 8.61 -16.87
C VAL A 217 -24.94 8.96 -16.94
N ASP A 218 -25.53 8.86 -18.14
CA ASP A 218 -26.95 9.13 -18.38
C ASP A 218 -27.86 8.51 -17.29
N ALA A 219 -28.78 9.33 -16.77
CA ALA A 219 -29.58 8.98 -15.61
C ALA A 219 -30.58 7.86 -15.91
N ASP A 220 -31.11 7.78 -17.14
CA ASP A 220 -32.04 6.73 -17.56
C ASP A 220 -31.31 5.39 -17.71
N LEU A 221 -30.09 5.41 -18.26
CA LEU A 221 -29.19 4.26 -18.33
C LEU A 221 -28.82 3.76 -16.92
N ALA A 222 -28.44 4.68 -16.02
CA ALA A 222 -28.14 4.39 -14.62
C ALA A 222 -29.33 3.75 -13.89
N ALA A 223 -30.53 4.29 -14.09
CA ALA A 223 -31.75 3.74 -13.50
C ALA A 223 -32.10 2.35 -14.04
N ARG A 224 -31.82 2.09 -15.33
CA ARG A 224 -32.12 0.80 -15.99
C ARG A 224 -31.16 -0.31 -15.58
N TRP A 225 -29.86 -0.03 -15.55
CA TRP A 225 -28.83 -1.05 -15.32
C TRP A 225 -28.39 -1.16 -13.86
N GLY A 226 -28.50 -0.07 -13.11
CA GLY A 226 -28.03 0.01 -11.73
C GLY A 226 -26.50 0.03 -11.61
N GLU A 227 -26.03 0.18 -10.38
CA GLU A 227 -24.61 0.36 -10.06
C GLU A 227 -23.71 -0.80 -10.52
N LYS A 228 -24.12 -2.06 -10.28
CA LYS A 228 -23.20 -3.20 -10.45
C LYS A 228 -22.68 -3.39 -11.88
N PRO A 229 -23.52 -3.46 -12.93
CA PRO A 229 -23.02 -3.62 -14.29
C PRO A 229 -22.22 -2.42 -14.78
N LEU A 230 -22.62 -1.20 -14.39
CA LEU A 230 -21.91 0.03 -14.77
C LEU A 230 -20.53 0.10 -14.12
N ALA A 231 -20.44 -0.19 -12.83
CA ALA A 231 -19.16 -0.26 -12.12
C ALA A 231 -18.25 -1.38 -12.64
N ALA A 232 -18.81 -2.52 -13.08
CA ALA A 232 -18.06 -3.58 -13.73
C ALA A 232 -17.50 -3.16 -15.11
N CYS A 233 -18.15 -2.22 -15.79
CA CYS A 233 -17.61 -1.56 -16.99
C CYS A 233 -16.72 -0.35 -16.69
N GLY A 234 -16.44 -0.03 -15.42
CA GLY A 234 -15.51 1.05 -15.05
C GLY A 234 -16.17 2.37 -14.64
N VAL A 235 -17.50 2.53 -14.74
CA VAL A 235 -18.19 3.75 -14.26
C VAL A 235 -17.89 3.96 -12.77
N LEU A 236 -17.45 5.17 -12.43
CA LEU A 236 -16.89 5.49 -11.12
C LEU A 236 -17.98 5.62 -10.06
N GLY A 237 -18.25 4.54 -9.32
CA GLY A 237 -19.06 4.56 -8.10
C GLY A 237 -18.30 5.03 -6.85
N SER A 238 -16.97 4.84 -6.86
CA SER A 238 -15.99 5.28 -5.87
C SER A 238 -14.70 5.66 -6.61
N PHE A 239 -13.63 6.02 -5.89
CA PHE A 239 -12.29 6.15 -6.48
C PHE A 239 -11.90 4.94 -7.33
N ALA A 240 -11.06 5.15 -8.34
CA ALA A 240 -10.45 4.10 -9.14
C ALA A 240 -9.01 3.82 -8.69
N LEU A 241 -8.57 2.59 -8.92
CA LEU A 241 -7.19 2.17 -8.68
C LEU A 241 -6.46 2.01 -10.00
N VAL A 242 -5.24 2.54 -10.06
CA VAL A 242 -4.23 2.17 -11.05
C VAL A 242 -3.42 1.01 -10.49
N ARG A 243 -3.30 -0.08 -11.25
CA ARG A 243 -2.43 -1.22 -10.92
C ARG A 243 -1.50 -1.53 -12.08
N ALA A 244 -0.29 -1.01 -12.01
CA ALA A 244 0.76 -1.25 -12.99
C ALA A 244 1.79 -2.25 -12.45
N HIS A 245 2.31 -3.11 -13.33
CA HIS A 245 3.37 -4.06 -13.01
C HIS A 245 4.63 -3.71 -13.77
N ASP A 246 5.79 -3.96 -13.16
CA ASP A 246 7.10 -3.71 -13.76
C ASP A 246 7.24 -2.27 -14.32
N THR A 247 6.75 -1.27 -13.55
CA THR A 247 6.79 0.14 -13.92
C THR A 247 8.21 0.67 -13.83
N VAL A 248 8.78 1.06 -14.96
CA VAL A 248 10.08 1.74 -15.02
C VAL A 248 9.93 3.12 -14.38
N LEU A 249 10.77 3.42 -13.38
CA LEU A 249 10.77 4.71 -12.69
C LEU A 249 11.64 5.70 -13.47
N ASP A 250 11.14 6.12 -14.62
CA ASP A 250 11.71 7.19 -15.44
C ASP A 250 10.69 8.34 -15.51
N PRO A 251 10.93 9.48 -14.85
CA PRO A 251 9.99 10.61 -14.83
C PRO A 251 9.57 11.06 -16.23
N ASP A 252 10.48 11.01 -17.21
CA ASP A 252 10.20 11.43 -18.59
C ASP A 252 9.31 10.44 -19.37
N GLU A 253 9.18 9.19 -18.90
CA GLU A 253 8.33 8.15 -19.53
C GLU A 253 6.99 7.93 -18.79
N LEU A 254 6.79 8.55 -17.63
CA LEU A 254 5.58 8.43 -16.82
C LEU A 254 4.51 9.46 -17.22
N GLU A 255 4.19 9.50 -18.51
CA GLU A 255 3.07 10.27 -19.07
C GLU A 255 1.90 9.33 -19.43
N PRO A 256 0.64 9.82 -19.44
CA PRO A 256 -0.49 9.04 -19.93
C PRO A 256 -0.22 8.49 -21.33
N ARG A 257 -0.53 7.21 -21.55
CA ARG A 257 -0.37 6.57 -22.86
C ARG A 257 -1.31 7.20 -23.88
N GLU A 258 -0.82 7.34 -25.12
CA GLU A 258 -1.69 7.72 -26.24
C GLU A 258 -2.73 6.61 -26.49
N GLY A 259 -4.01 6.94 -26.32
CA GLY A 259 -5.14 6.04 -26.53
C GLY A 259 -6.48 6.74 -26.39
N ASP A 260 -7.56 6.06 -26.77
CA ASP A 260 -8.92 6.62 -26.78
C ASP A 260 -9.60 6.58 -25.40
N TRP A 261 -8.98 5.94 -24.41
CA TRP A 261 -9.52 5.80 -23.06
C TRP A 261 -8.39 5.53 -22.03
N PRO A 262 -8.59 5.88 -20.75
CA PRO A 262 -7.58 5.72 -19.70
C PRO A 262 -7.45 4.26 -19.24
N GLU A 263 -6.35 3.61 -19.63
CA GLU A 263 -6.08 2.22 -19.26
C GLU A 263 -5.82 2.05 -17.74
N PRO A 264 -6.33 0.99 -17.10
CA PRO A 264 -6.31 0.83 -15.65
C PRO A 264 -4.93 0.43 -15.09
N ASP A 265 -3.99 0.06 -15.95
CA ASP A 265 -2.59 -0.21 -15.61
C ASP A 265 -1.64 0.89 -16.11
N ASP A 266 -2.19 2.05 -16.49
CA ASP A 266 -1.40 3.20 -16.90
C ASP A 266 -1.07 4.08 -15.69
N ALA A 267 0.19 4.01 -15.26
CA ALA A 267 0.73 4.85 -14.18
C ALA A 267 0.75 6.33 -14.55
N GLY A 268 0.81 6.68 -15.84
CA GLY A 268 0.82 8.06 -16.33
C GLY A 268 -0.46 8.84 -16.01
N LEU A 269 -1.57 8.14 -15.74
CA LEU A 269 -2.85 8.75 -15.33
C LEU A 269 -2.83 9.39 -13.94
N LEU A 270 -1.78 9.13 -13.15
CA LEU A 270 -1.64 9.63 -11.80
C LEU A 270 -1.09 11.07 -11.84
N ASP A 271 -1.79 11.99 -11.18
CA ASP A 271 -1.39 13.41 -11.10
C ASP A 271 0.02 13.57 -10.49
N ALA A 272 0.91 14.30 -11.19
CA ALA A 272 2.30 14.53 -10.76
C ALA A 272 3.09 13.24 -10.43
N VAL A 273 2.84 12.15 -11.16
CA VAL A 273 3.56 10.87 -10.98
C VAL A 273 5.04 10.94 -11.34
N ASP A 274 5.39 11.83 -12.27
CA ASP A 274 6.75 12.22 -12.62
C ASP A 274 7.49 12.77 -11.38
N VAL A 275 6.86 13.68 -10.63
CA VAL A 275 7.42 14.26 -9.41
C VAL A 275 7.56 13.21 -8.31
N TRP A 276 6.59 12.29 -8.17
CA TRP A 276 6.72 11.16 -7.25
C TRP A 276 7.92 10.27 -7.63
N SER A 277 8.12 10.03 -8.93
CA SER A 277 9.25 9.24 -9.44
C SER A 277 10.57 9.94 -9.13
N GLU A 278 10.69 11.25 -9.37
CA GLU A 278 11.87 12.05 -8.98
C GLU A 278 12.17 11.94 -7.49
N ASP A 279 11.18 12.16 -6.62
CA ASP A 279 11.32 12.04 -5.16
C ASP A 279 11.77 10.63 -4.73
N VAL A 280 11.36 9.59 -5.46
CA VAL A 280 11.83 8.22 -5.23
C VAL A 280 13.28 8.06 -5.67
N LEU A 281 13.64 8.58 -6.84
CA LEU A 281 15.00 8.49 -7.40
C LEU A 281 16.03 9.23 -6.55
N ASP A 282 15.68 10.38 -5.97
CA ASP A 282 16.55 11.18 -5.08
C ASP A 282 17.04 10.40 -3.85
N ARG A 283 16.38 9.28 -3.50
CA ARG A 283 16.77 8.40 -2.40
C ARG A 283 17.83 7.38 -2.78
N PHE A 284 18.10 7.21 -4.06
CA PHE A 284 19.00 6.20 -4.61
C PHE A 284 20.22 6.84 -5.25
N PRO A 285 21.35 6.13 -5.31
CA PRO A 285 22.50 6.64 -6.06
C PRO A 285 22.17 6.75 -7.56
N ASP A 286 22.77 7.71 -8.24
CA ASP A 286 22.66 7.84 -9.70
C ASP A 286 23.08 6.54 -10.40
N THR A 287 22.15 5.93 -11.15
CA THR A 287 22.40 4.72 -11.93
C THR A 287 22.15 4.91 -13.42
N PRO A 288 22.86 4.18 -14.31
CA PRO A 288 22.70 4.33 -15.76
C PRO A 288 21.42 3.71 -16.33
N VAL A 289 20.69 2.94 -15.51
CA VAL A 289 19.40 2.32 -15.85
C VAL A 289 18.42 2.72 -14.75
N PRO A 290 17.20 3.15 -15.08
CA PRO A 290 16.20 3.46 -14.06
C PRO A 290 15.80 2.23 -13.24
N PRO A 291 15.54 2.38 -11.93
CA PRO A 291 14.89 1.36 -11.11
C PRO A 291 13.49 0.98 -11.62
N VAL A 292 12.96 -0.15 -11.15
CA VAL A 292 11.63 -0.64 -11.53
C VAL A 292 10.76 -0.86 -10.29
N ALA A 293 9.58 -0.25 -10.24
CA ALA A 293 8.55 -0.62 -9.28
C ALA A 293 7.87 -1.92 -9.72
N THR A 294 8.03 -3.00 -8.95
CA THR A 294 7.52 -4.33 -9.34
C THR A 294 6.00 -4.37 -9.42
N GLU A 295 5.35 -3.59 -8.55
CA GLU A 295 3.92 -3.35 -8.58
C GLU A 295 3.67 -1.95 -8.02
N LEU A 296 2.99 -1.13 -8.82
CA LEU A 296 2.50 0.19 -8.43
C LEU A 296 0.99 0.09 -8.27
N LEU A 297 0.51 0.25 -7.03
CA LEU A 297 -0.91 0.33 -6.69
C LEU A 297 -1.21 1.73 -6.15
N ALA A 298 -2.05 2.49 -6.86
CA ALA A 298 -2.30 3.89 -6.57
C ALA A 298 -3.77 4.26 -6.78
N VAL A 299 -4.23 5.29 -6.07
CA VAL A 299 -5.54 5.90 -6.31
C VAL A 299 -5.38 7.05 -7.29
N ARG A 300 -6.14 7.05 -8.39
CA ARG A 300 -6.19 8.16 -9.35
C ARG A 300 -7.26 9.20 -8.97
N ASP A 301 -7.24 10.33 -9.66
CA ASP A 301 -8.25 11.41 -9.56
C ASP A 301 -8.37 12.03 -8.16
N LEU A 302 -7.28 12.07 -7.39
CA LEU A 302 -7.25 12.71 -6.06
C LEU A 302 -7.40 14.24 -6.16
N ASP A 303 -6.92 14.83 -7.26
CA ASP A 303 -7.03 16.26 -7.61
C ASP A 303 -8.46 16.69 -8.01
N LEU A 304 -9.34 15.73 -8.26
CA LEU A 304 -10.75 15.99 -8.53
C LEU A 304 -11.58 16.17 -7.26
N VAL A 305 -11.06 15.87 -6.08
CA VAL A 305 -11.77 16.01 -4.80
C VAL A 305 -12.02 17.49 -4.47
N ALA A 306 -13.22 17.82 -4.01
CA ALA A 306 -13.56 19.15 -3.54
C ALA A 306 -12.89 19.47 -2.19
N ASP A 307 -12.38 20.68 -2.05
CA ASP A 307 -11.62 21.12 -0.87
C ASP A 307 -12.38 20.92 0.46
N ASP A 308 -13.70 21.08 0.47
CA ASP A 308 -14.57 20.90 1.64
C ASP A 308 -14.98 19.44 1.88
N ARG A 309 -14.58 18.51 1.01
CA ARG A 309 -14.97 17.09 1.03
C ARG A 309 -13.84 16.12 1.37
N TRP A 310 -12.64 16.63 1.66
CA TRP A 310 -11.51 15.81 2.08
C TRP A 310 -11.77 14.90 3.28
N PRO A 311 -12.51 15.32 4.34
CA PRO A 311 -12.84 14.41 5.44
C PRO A 311 -13.61 13.15 4.99
N GLN A 312 -14.56 13.31 4.06
CA GLN A 312 -15.33 12.22 3.48
C GLN A 312 -14.47 11.38 2.52
N ALA A 313 -13.66 12.03 1.68
CA ALA A 313 -12.75 11.35 0.76
C ALA A 313 -11.74 10.47 1.51
N LEU A 314 -11.06 11.02 2.51
CA LEU A 314 -10.12 10.27 3.35
C LEU A 314 -10.81 9.12 4.10
N ALA A 315 -12.07 9.26 4.52
CA ALA A 315 -12.83 8.15 5.12
C ALA A 315 -13.14 7.01 4.12
N LEU A 316 -13.27 7.31 2.83
CA LEU A 316 -13.35 6.30 1.76
C LEU A 316 -11.98 5.65 1.54
N LEU A 317 -10.92 6.46 1.45
CA LEU A 317 -9.53 6.00 1.23
C LEU A 317 -9.01 5.12 2.38
N ALA A 318 -9.51 5.30 3.61
CA ALA A 318 -9.16 4.49 4.76
C ALA A 318 -9.77 3.06 4.74
N ARG A 319 -10.58 2.71 3.73
CA ARG A 319 -11.23 1.39 3.61
C ARG A 319 -10.66 0.59 2.44
N PRO A 320 -10.64 -0.75 2.51
CA PRO A 320 -10.31 -1.58 1.34
C PRO A 320 -11.27 -1.28 0.17
N PRO A 321 -10.76 -1.31 -1.09
CA PRO A 321 -9.39 -1.64 -1.45
C PRO A 321 -8.39 -0.45 -1.37
N PHE A 322 -8.86 0.80 -1.27
CA PHE A 322 -8.02 2.00 -1.32
C PHE A 322 -7.01 2.12 -0.19
N ARG A 323 -7.34 1.57 0.99
CA ARG A 323 -6.43 1.54 2.13
C ARG A 323 -5.09 0.90 1.78
N GLU A 324 -5.10 -0.16 0.97
CA GLU A 324 -3.88 -0.85 0.55
C GLU A 324 -3.00 0.06 -0.31
N ALA A 325 -3.58 0.76 -1.29
CA ALA A 325 -2.87 1.73 -2.13
C ALA A 325 -2.27 2.90 -1.32
N LEU A 326 -2.86 3.19 -0.15
CA LEU A 326 -2.38 4.21 0.77
C LEU A 326 -1.28 3.71 1.71
N THR A 327 -1.42 2.52 2.31
CA THR A 327 -0.54 2.11 3.42
C THR A 327 0.55 1.13 3.03
N ALA A 328 0.38 0.37 1.93
CA ALA A 328 1.39 -0.60 1.48
C ALA A 328 2.58 0.12 0.83
N PRO A 329 3.83 -0.17 1.23
CA PRO A 329 5.00 0.37 0.56
C PRO A 329 5.16 -0.24 -0.84
N VAL A 330 5.73 0.55 -1.77
CA VAL A 330 6.08 0.10 -3.12
C VAL A 330 7.46 -0.52 -3.09
N ARG A 331 7.59 -1.70 -3.70
CA ARG A 331 8.87 -2.39 -3.84
C ARG A 331 9.57 -1.97 -5.13
N VAL A 332 10.76 -1.41 -4.99
CA VAL A 332 11.60 -0.96 -6.11
C VAL A 332 12.78 -1.91 -6.28
N LEU A 333 12.96 -2.45 -7.48
CA LEU A 333 14.11 -3.23 -7.89
C LEU A 333 15.18 -2.30 -8.47
N LEU A 334 16.35 -2.29 -7.84
CA LEU A 334 17.49 -1.49 -8.28
C LEU A 334 18.29 -2.24 -9.36
N PRO A 335 19.08 -1.53 -10.20
CA PRO A 335 19.87 -2.13 -11.28
C PRO A 335 20.91 -3.16 -10.84
N ASP A 336 21.33 -3.13 -9.57
CA ASP A 336 22.27 -4.10 -8.99
C ASP A 336 21.59 -5.40 -8.51
N GLY A 337 20.26 -5.49 -8.65
CA GLY A 337 19.43 -6.63 -8.25
C GLY A 337 18.96 -6.60 -6.80
N THR A 338 19.31 -5.56 -6.03
CA THR A 338 18.76 -5.34 -4.69
C THR A 338 17.35 -4.76 -4.77
N THR A 339 16.59 -4.85 -3.66
CA THR A 339 15.24 -4.27 -3.62
C THR A 339 15.06 -3.39 -2.41
N GLU A 340 14.53 -2.20 -2.65
CA GLU A 340 14.25 -1.19 -1.64
C GLU A 340 12.74 -0.95 -1.52
N SER A 341 12.31 -0.47 -0.35
CA SER A 341 10.91 -0.11 -0.10
C SER A 341 10.74 1.40 -0.08
N VAL A 342 9.78 1.89 -0.85
CA VAL A 342 9.45 3.30 -0.95
C VAL A 342 7.98 3.54 -0.61
N ARG A 343 7.66 4.80 -0.34
CA ARG A 343 6.30 5.22 -0.03
C ARG A 343 5.42 5.03 -1.27
N SER A 344 4.16 4.62 -1.08
CA SER A 344 3.21 4.59 -2.19
C SER A 344 2.95 5.99 -2.73
N TYR A 345 2.62 6.08 -4.01
CA TYR A 345 2.18 7.31 -4.65
C TYR A 345 1.02 7.97 -3.89
N THR A 346 0.00 7.20 -3.52
CA THR A 346 -1.18 7.74 -2.79
C THR A 346 -0.80 8.40 -1.47
N ALA A 347 0.11 7.79 -0.70
CA ALA A 347 0.61 8.38 0.55
C ALA A 347 1.47 9.63 0.31
N TRP A 348 2.31 9.61 -0.73
CA TRP A 348 3.12 10.75 -1.13
C TRP A 348 2.23 11.95 -1.54
N TRP A 349 1.24 11.73 -2.39
CA TRP A 349 0.34 12.77 -2.88
C TRP A 349 -0.43 13.40 -1.72
N LEU A 350 -1.08 12.59 -0.86
CA LEU A 350 -1.87 13.11 0.27
C LEU A 350 -1.02 13.85 1.31
N ARG A 351 0.26 13.48 1.48
CA ARG A 351 1.20 14.20 2.36
C ARG A 351 1.48 15.62 1.87
N GLY A 352 1.58 15.79 0.55
CA GLY A 352 1.93 17.06 -0.11
C GLY A 352 0.76 18.02 -0.32
N HIS A 353 -0.48 17.55 -0.16
CA HIS A 353 -1.70 18.31 -0.49
C HIS A 353 -2.48 18.77 0.76
N PRO A 354 -3.22 19.89 0.70
CA PRO A 354 -3.94 20.48 1.83
C PRO A 354 -5.21 19.71 2.24
N VAL A 355 -5.09 18.41 2.49
CA VAL A 355 -6.22 17.49 2.69
C VAL A 355 -6.73 17.39 4.13
N LEU A 356 -6.07 18.02 5.09
CA LEU A 356 -6.48 18.01 6.50
C LEU A 356 -6.71 19.44 7.00
N ASP A 357 -7.97 19.86 7.07
CA ASP A 357 -8.40 21.23 7.40
C ASP A 357 -7.69 22.31 6.54
N GLY A 358 -7.50 22.03 5.25
CA GLY A 358 -6.79 22.94 4.33
C GLY A 358 -5.28 23.01 4.57
N ARG A 359 -4.71 22.09 5.36
CA ARG A 359 -3.27 21.98 5.63
C ARG A 359 -2.72 20.65 5.12
N ARG A 360 -1.41 20.65 4.83
CA ARG A 360 -0.66 19.45 4.46
C ARG A 360 -0.52 18.56 5.69
N PRO A 361 -0.94 17.27 5.65
CA PRO A 361 -0.89 16.41 6.82
C PRO A 361 0.53 16.09 7.29
N ALA A 362 1.50 16.08 6.37
CA ALA A 362 2.90 15.83 6.69
C ALA A 362 3.44 16.84 7.71
N GLY A 363 3.89 16.35 8.86
CA GLY A 363 4.45 17.19 9.92
C GLY A 363 3.42 17.88 10.81
N LEU A 364 2.15 17.46 10.77
CA LEU A 364 1.15 17.78 11.79
C LEU A 364 1.15 16.71 12.89
N LEU A 365 0.80 17.09 14.12
CA LEU A 365 0.60 16.18 15.25
C LEU A 365 -0.89 15.87 15.38
N ALA A 366 -1.24 14.58 15.53
CA ALA A 366 -2.61 14.21 15.86
C ALA A 366 -3.02 14.84 17.20
N ALA A 367 -4.16 15.53 17.24
CA ALA A 367 -4.67 16.14 18.46
C ALA A 367 -4.77 15.12 19.61
N GLY A 368 -4.21 15.47 20.78
CA GLY A 368 -4.11 14.55 21.93
C GLY A 368 -3.10 13.41 21.75
N GLY A 369 -2.19 13.53 20.78
CA GLY A 369 -1.08 12.60 20.54
C GLY A 369 -0.01 12.65 21.63
N ASP A 370 1.18 12.14 21.29
CA ASP A 370 2.28 11.97 22.25
C ASP A 370 2.74 13.30 22.89
N PRO A 371 2.68 13.42 24.24
CA PRO A 371 3.10 14.61 24.96
C PRO A 371 4.57 15.01 24.72
N LEU A 372 5.43 14.07 24.28
CA LEU A 372 6.81 14.38 23.93
C LEU A 372 6.92 15.24 22.67
N LEU A 373 5.94 15.18 21.76
CA LEU A 373 5.93 15.93 20.51
C LEU A 373 5.15 17.25 20.61
N ALA A 374 4.41 17.45 21.69
CA ALA A 374 3.63 18.67 21.92
C ALA A 374 4.51 19.93 21.91
N GLY A 375 4.10 20.94 21.14
CA GLY A 375 4.84 22.21 20.97
C GLY A 375 5.91 22.19 19.87
N LEU A 376 6.40 21.01 19.46
CA LEU A 376 7.32 20.84 18.33
C LEU A 376 6.60 20.80 16.98
N TYR A 377 5.34 20.40 17.02
CA TYR A 377 4.46 20.22 15.87
C TYR A 377 3.15 20.96 16.08
N GLU A 378 2.55 21.42 14.98
CA GLU A 378 1.20 21.98 15.02
C GLU A 378 0.18 20.85 15.12
N GLU A 379 -0.79 20.99 16.01
CA GLU A 379 -1.84 19.97 16.15
C GLU A 379 -2.90 20.09 15.05
N ALA A 380 -3.42 18.93 14.65
CA ALA A 380 -4.53 18.83 13.73
C ALA A 380 -5.60 17.89 14.27
N ASP A 381 -6.85 18.27 14.05
CA ASP A 381 -7.97 17.44 14.39
C ASP A 381 -8.04 16.26 13.41
N ALA A 382 -7.45 15.15 13.83
CA ALA A 382 -7.53 13.88 13.12
C ALA A 382 -8.73 13.04 13.58
N SER A 383 -9.68 13.63 14.33
CA SER A 383 -10.87 12.91 14.78
C SER A 383 -11.70 12.45 13.57
N GLY A 384 -11.86 11.13 13.45
CA GLY A 384 -12.37 10.48 12.23
C GLY A 384 -11.40 9.44 11.66
N PHE A 385 -10.11 9.51 12.02
CA PHE A 385 -9.10 8.52 11.68
C PHE A 385 -8.63 7.78 12.93
N GLU A 386 -9.28 6.67 13.25
CA GLU A 386 -8.81 5.77 14.32
C GLU A 386 -7.67 4.84 13.84
N ASP A 387 -7.45 4.78 12.53
CA ASP A 387 -6.44 3.93 11.92
C ASP A 387 -5.06 4.61 11.96
N ALA A 388 -4.24 4.18 12.91
CA ALA A 388 -2.87 4.66 13.09
C ALA A 388 -1.97 4.42 11.86
N GLU A 389 -2.27 3.41 11.04
CA GLU A 389 -1.52 3.13 9.81
C GLU A 389 -1.82 4.17 8.73
N VAL A 390 -3.09 4.56 8.58
CA VAL A 390 -3.53 5.63 7.69
C VAL A 390 -2.93 6.98 8.12
N LEU A 391 -2.98 7.31 9.41
CA LEU A 391 -2.37 8.55 9.92
C LEU A 391 -0.86 8.61 9.64
N ARG A 392 -0.15 7.49 9.82
CA ARG A 392 1.26 7.38 9.47
C ARG A 392 1.47 7.52 7.97
N ALA A 393 0.64 6.91 7.13
CA ALA A 393 0.73 7.05 5.67
C ALA A 393 0.57 8.52 5.26
N LEU A 394 -0.38 9.25 5.86
CA LEU A 394 -0.57 10.69 5.70
C LEU A 394 0.57 11.54 6.28
N GLY A 395 1.48 10.98 7.08
CA GLY A 395 2.58 11.74 7.70
C GLY A 395 2.17 12.56 8.91
N VAL A 396 1.01 12.24 9.48
CA VAL A 396 0.59 12.78 10.77
C VAL A 396 1.39 12.09 11.87
N ARG A 397 2.06 12.88 12.70
CA ARG A 397 2.83 12.42 13.85
C ARG A 397 1.87 11.97 14.94
N THR A 398 2.14 10.80 15.52
CA THR A 398 1.28 10.19 16.55
C THR A 398 2.06 9.89 17.81
N THR A 399 3.19 9.20 17.68
CA THR A 399 4.11 8.86 18.77
C THR A 399 5.55 9.13 18.37
N THR A 400 6.42 9.41 19.36
CA THR A 400 7.86 9.57 19.10
C THR A 400 8.44 8.32 18.45
N THR A 401 8.06 7.11 18.89
CA THR A 401 8.53 5.87 18.26
C THR A 401 8.14 5.79 16.79
N ALA A 402 6.88 6.04 16.45
CA ALA A 402 6.43 6.00 15.06
C ALA A 402 7.10 7.05 14.18
N LEU A 403 7.45 8.22 14.73
CA LEU A 403 8.25 9.24 14.04
C LEU A 403 9.67 8.72 13.77
N LEU A 404 10.34 8.14 14.77
CA LEU A 404 11.71 7.65 14.63
C LEU A 404 11.82 6.42 13.73
N ASP A 405 10.76 5.63 13.60
CA ASP A 405 10.68 4.50 12.66
C ASP A 405 10.53 4.96 11.19
N GLU A 406 10.19 6.23 10.92
CA GLU A 406 10.14 6.76 9.55
C GLU A 406 11.55 7.09 9.02
N PRO A 407 11.85 6.79 7.74
CA PRO A 407 13.06 7.28 7.10
C PRO A 407 13.18 8.81 7.22
N GLY A 408 14.30 9.29 7.76
CA GLY A 408 14.53 10.73 8.01
C GLY A 408 13.83 11.30 9.24
N GLY A 409 13.06 10.50 9.99
CA GLY A 409 12.31 10.98 11.16
C GLY A 409 13.18 11.47 12.32
N ALA A 410 14.36 10.87 12.51
CA ALA A 410 15.34 11.35 13.49
C ALA A 410 15.90 12.73 13.11
N ALA A 411 16.22 12.95 11.84
CA ALA A 411 16.69 14.24 11.33
C ALA A 411 15.60 15.31 11.48
N GLU A 412 14.36 15.01 11.09
CA GLU A 412 13.21 15.91 11.29
C GLU A 412 13.05 16.30 12.77
N LEU A 413 13.11 15.33 13.69
CA LEU A 413 12.98 15.62 15.12
C LEU A 413 14.11 16.51 15.62
N LEU A 414 15.35 16.22 15.22
CA LEU A 414 16.52 17.01 15.62
C LEU A 414 16.45 18.45 15.09
N ASP A 415 16.01 18.64 13.84
CA ASP A 415 15.78 19.96 13.26
C ASP A 415 14.70 20.74 14.04
N ARG A 416 13.60 20.08 14.41
CA ARG A 416 12.55 20.70 15.24
C ARG A 416 13.05 21.05 16.63
N LEU A 417 13.91 20.23 17.22
CA LEU A 417 14.57 20.53 18.48
C LEU A 417 15.52 21.73 18.35
N ALA A 418 16.22 21.87 17.22
CA ALA A 418 17.13 22.97 16.95
C ALA A 418 16.43 24.32 16.66
N ASP A 419 15.11 24.37 16.44
CA ASP A 419 14.37 25.61 16.17
C ASP A 419 14.11 26.43 17.45
N PRO A 420 14.81 27.56 17.71
CA PRO A 420 14.71 28.31 18.96
C PRO A 420 13.32 28.93 19.20
N SER A 421 12.45 28.98 18.20
CA SER A 421 11.07 29.47 18.36
C SER A 421 10.13 28.46 19.03
N ARG A 422 10.55 27.19 19.12
CA ARG A 422 9.77 26.11 19.76
C ARG A 422 9.99 26.11 21.27
N GLU A 423 8.93 25.88 22.03
CA GLU A 423 9.01 25.67 23.46
C GLU A 423 9.12 24.17 23.77
N VAL A 424 10.18 23.78 24.48
CA VAL A 424 10.43 22.39 24.87
C VAL A 424 10.85 22.37 26.32
N SER A 425 10.27 21.48 27.13
CA SER A 425 10.65 21.29 28.52
C SER A 425 11.86 20.37 28.67
N ALA A 426 12.58 20.48 29.79
CA ALA A 426 13.68 19.57 30.11
C ALA A 426 13.23 18.10 30.21
N ALA A 427 12.00 17.85 30.65
CA ALA A 427 11.42 16.51 30.72
C ALA A 427 11.14 15.93 29.32
N GLN A 428 10.62 16.74 28.39
CA GLN A 428 10.46 16.36 26.99
C GLN A 428 11.81 16.06 26.35
N LEU A 429 12.82 16.93 26.53
CA LEU A 429 14.18 16.67 26.03
C LEU A 429 14.76 15.38 26.56
N HIS A 430 14.64 15.12 27.86
CA HIS A 430 15.07 13.87 28.45
C HIS A 430 14.41 12.66 27.79
N GLY A 431 13.10 12.73 27.52
CA GLY A 431 12.35 11.68 26.83
C GLY A 431 12.80 11.48 25.38
N LEU A 432 12.89 12.57 24.61
CA LEU A 432 13.24 12.56 23.18
C LEU A 432 14.68 12.10 22.95
N TYR A 433 15.66 12.62 23.69
CA TYR A 433 17.04 12.15 23.60
C TYR A 433 17.20 10.70 24.06
N SER A 434 16.41 10.27 25.04
CA SER A 434 16.38 8.87 25.45
C SER A 434 15.74 7.93 24.43
N ALA A 435 14.92 8.45 23.51
CA ALA A 435 14.37 7.70 22.39
C ALA A 435 15.37 7.68 21.22
N LEU A 436 15.98 8.83 20.90
CA LEU A 436 17.05 8.93 19.88
C LEU A 436 18.23 8.01 20.20
N ALA A 437 18.65 7.92 21.47
CA ALA A 437 19.77 7.11 21.90
C ALA A 437 19.62 5.59 21.68
N THR A 438 18.47 5.12 21.17
CA THR A 438 18.26 3.71 20.80
C THR A 438 18.43 3.43 19.32
N LEU A 439 18.66 4.47 18.50
CA LEU A 439 18.85 4.36 17.06
C LEU A 439 20.28 3.94 16.70
N ASP A 440 20.46 3.45 15.48
CA ASP A 440 21.78 3.22 14.90
C ASP A 440 22.40 4.57 14.47
N PRO A 441 23.63 4.91 14.92
CA PRO A 441 24.33 6.12 14.47
C PRO A 441 24.47 6.26 12.96
N GLU A 442 24.51 5.15 12.21
CA GLU A 442 24.61 5.20 10.73
C GLU A 442 23.31 5.68 10.06
N GLU A 443 22.17 5.62 10.76
CA GLU A 443 20.84 6.01 10.25
C GLU A 443 20.48 7.47 10.57
N VAL A 444 21.31 8.18 11.35
CA VAL A 444 21.03 9.53 11.83
C VAL A 444 21.92 10.56 11.16
N THR A 445 21.31 11.54 10.49
CA THR A 445 22.01 12.73 10.03
C THR A 445 22.26 13.68 11.21
N LEU A 446 23.53 14.02 11.44
CA LEU A 446 23.95 14.86 12.56
C LEU A 446 23.54 16.34 12.33
N PRO A 447 22.94 17.01 13.32
CA PRO A 447 22.61 18.42 13.23
C PRO A 447 23.81 19.29 13.60
N GLU A 448 23.84 20.54 13.11
CA GLU A 448 24.82 21.55 13.54
C GLU A 448 24.52 22.07 14.95
N ASP A 449 23.22 22.16 15.28
CA ASP A 449 22.72 22.71 16.53
C ASP A 449 21.93 21.67 17.33
N LEU A 450 22.04 21.73 18.66
CA LEU A 450 21.31 20.89 19.60
C LEU A 450 20.60 21.73 20.64
N ARG A 451 19.51 21.20 21.21
CA ARG A 451 18.84 21.84 22.34
C ARG A 451 19.31 21.25 23.66
N ALA A 452 20.02 22.05 24.44
CA ALA A 452 20.53 21.65 25.74
C ALA A 452 19.72 22.26 26.89
N VAL A 453 19.95 21.76 28.09
CA VAL A 453 19.52 22.37 29.34
C VAL A 453 20.71 23.00 30.05
N PRO A 454 20.54 24.13 30.74
CA PRO A 454 21.61 24.67 31.58
C PRO A 454 21.84 23.75 32.79
N ALA A 455 23.08 23.67 33.25
CA ALA A 455 23.41 22.92 34.46
C ALA A 455 22.74 23.50 35.73
N ALA A 456 22.51 24.82 35.74
CA ALA A 456 21.82 25.49 36.83
C ALA A 456 20.35 25.05 36.92
N PRO A 457 19.85 24.71 38.14
CA PRO A 457 18.45 24.32 38.32
C PRO A 457 17.46 25.40 37.86
N GLY A 458 16.38 24.98 37.20
CA GLY A 458 15.28 25.85 36.80
C GLY A 458 15.53 26.73 35.57
N GLY A 459 16.68 26.60 34.91
CA GLY A 459 16.89 27.26 33.62
C GLY A 459 16.12 26.59 32.49
N ALA A 460 15.67 27.40 31.54
CA ALA A 460 14.94 26.92 30.37
C ALA A 460 15.89 26.29 29.34
N PRO A 461 15.45 25.26 28.59
CA PRO A 461 16.27 24.73 27.51
C PRO A 461 16.53 25.75 26.40
N TYR A 462 17.70 25.66 25.76
CA TYR A 462 18.16 26.58 24.74
C TYR A 462 18.99 25.87 23.67
N VAL A 463 19.08 26.47 22.48
CA VAL A 463 19.81 25.92 21.33
C VAL A 463 21.28 26.33 21.42
N VAL A 464 22.18 25.40 21.11
CA VAL A 464 23.65 25.57 21.11
C VAL A 464 24.26 24.82 19.94
N ASP A 465 25.46 25.23 19.54
CA ASP A 465 26.29 24.46 18.61
C ASP A 465 26.57 23.07 19.20
N ALA A 466 26.42 22.02 18.39
CA ALA A 466 26.58 20.64 18.82
C ALA A 466 27.95 20.37 19.47
N THR A 467 29.00 21.07 19.03
CA THR A 467 30.36 20.93 19.57
C THR A 467 30.52 21.50 20.99
N GLU A 468 29.59 22.34 21.44
CA GLU A 468 29.57 22.91 22.79
C GLU A 468 28.73 22.08 23.77
N ALA A 469 27.92 21.14 23.28
CA ALA A 469 27.02 20.34 24.09
C ALA A 469 27.72 19.13 24.74
N PHE A 470 27.27 18.77 25.94
CA PHE A 470 27.74 17.57 26.65
C PHE A 470 26.58 16.71 27.12
N VAL A 471 26.69 15.38 26.99
CA VAL A 471 25.71 14.47 27.61
C VAL A 471 25.86 14.49 29.14
N ALA A 472 24.74 14.70 29.84
CA ALA A 472 24.67 14.63 31.30
C ALA A 472 24.68 13.17 31.78
N ASP A 473 25.88 12.59 31.89
CA ASP A 473 26.08 11.17 32.19
C ASP A 473 26.34 10.87 33.67
N ALA A 474 26.67 11.89 34.47
CA ALA A 474 27.04 11.74 35.88
C ALA A 474 26.41 12.87 36.75
N PRO A 475 25.40 12.57 37.60
CA PRO A 475 24.69 13.58 38.36
C PRO A 475 25.54 14.23 39.47
N ASP A 476 26.58 13.57 39.97
CA ASP A 476 27.55 14.12 40.92
C ASP A 476 28.46 15.20 40.32
N LEU A 477 28.52 15.30 38.98
CA LEU A 477 29.31 16.31 38.29
C LEU A 477 28.51 17.57 37.94
N LEU A 478 27.19 17.58 38.15
CA LEU A 478 26.35 18.74 37.85
C LEU A 478 26.80 20.03 38.56
N PRO A 479 27.22 20.01 39.84
CA PRO A 479 27.72 21.23 40.49
C PRO A 479 29.01 21.79 39.85
N LEU A 480 29.78 20.95 39.14
CA LEU A 480 31.03 21.35 38.46
C LEU A 480 30.82 21.65 36.97
N ALA A 481 29.61 21.49 36.45
CA ALA A 481 29.31 21.69 35.04
C ALA A 481 29.46 23.17 34.61
N GLY A 482 29.29 24.12 35.52
CA GLY A 482 29.38 25.56 35.22
C GLY A 482 28.30 25.99 34.21
N ASP A 483 28.71 26.73 33.18
CA ASP A 483 27.81 27.20 32.11
C ASP A 483 27.70 26.20 30.94
N ARG A 484 28.21 24.97 31.09
CA ARG A 484 28.17 23.96 30.01
C ARG A 484 26.73 23.59 29.65
N PRO A 485 26.37 23.58 28.36
CA PRO A 485 25.10 23.05 27.88
C PRO A 485 25.03 21.53 28.06
N LEU A 486 23.96 21.03 28.67
CA LEU A 486 23.79 19.61 28.98
C LEU A 486 22.65 18.95 28.20
N LEU A 487 22.88 17.76 27.66
CA LEU A 487 21.86 16.92 27.03
C LEU A 487 21.32 15.92 28.06
N PRO A 488 20.07 16.06 28.54
CA PRO A 488 19.51 15.16 29.51
C PRO A 488 19.10 13.84 28.86
N VAL A 489 19.42 12.71 29.51
CA VAL A 489 19.12 11.37 28.99
C VAL A 489 19.05 10.36 30.13
N ARG A 490 18.39 9.22 29.89
CA ARG A 490 18.46 8.08 30.82
C ARG A 490 19.94 7.66 31.01
N PRO A 491 20.43 7.50 32.25
CA PRO A 491 21.84 7.23 32.53
C PRO A 491 22.49 6.09 31.73
N HIS A 492 21.78 4.98 31.56
CA HIS A 492 22.31 3.82 30.84
C HIS A 492 22.41 4.03 29.32
N LEU A 493 21.77 5.08 28.79
CA LEU A 493 21.82 5.48 27.38
C LEU A 493 22.79 6.64 27.12
N ALA A 494 23.44 7.19 28.16
CA ALA A 494 24.29 8.36 28.01
C ALA A 494 25.47 8.16 27.05
N ALA A 495 26.11 6.98 27.10
CA ALA A 495 27.17 6.63 26.17
C ALA A 495 26.65 6.49 24.73
N ALA A 496 25.49 5.83 24.56
CA ALA A 496 24.88 5.64 23.24
C ALA A 496 24.45 6.97 22.62
N LEU A 497 23.90 7.91 23.41
CA LEU A 497 23.56 9.25 22.92
C LEU A 497 24.80 10.06 22.52
N ALA A 498 25.87 9.98 23.32
CA ALA A 498 27.13 10.66 23.04
C ALA A 498 27.75 10.17 21.72
N GLU A 499 27.71 8.85 21.49
CA GLU A 499 28.13 8.23 20.23
C GLU A 499 27.22 8.63 19.06
N LEU A 500 25.89 8.55 19.25
CA LEU A 500 24.90 8.91 18.23
C LEU A 500 25.07 10.36 17.75
N LEU A 501 25.21 11.31 18.66
CA LEU A 501 25.32 12.74 18.35
C LEU A 501 26.77 13.22 18.16
N GLN A 502 27.75 12.35 18.35
CA GLN A 502 29.18 12.67 18.30
C GLN A 502 29.60 13.81 19.26
N VAL A 503 29.02 13.83 20.46
CA VAL A 503 29.30 14.84 21.50
C VAL A 503 30.01 14.25 22.72
N GLY A 504 30.70 15.09 23.49
CA GLY A 504 31.41 14.66 24.70
C GLY A 504 30.47 14.33 25.87
N ARG A 505 30.95 13.51 26.81
CA ARG A 505 30.26 13.30 28.10
C ARG A 505 30.75 14.28 29.15
N LEU A 506 29.88 14.69 30.06
CA LEU A 506 30.26 15.58 31.16
C LEU A 506 31.40 14.98 32.00
N SER A 507 31.36 13.67 32.24
CA SER A 507 32.40 12.94 32.99
C SER A 507 33.79 12.93 32.34
N GLU A 508 33.88 13.14 31.03
CA GLU A 508 35.14 13.24 30.30
C GLU A 508 35.67 14.67 30.27
N ALA A 509 34.75 15.65 30.26
CA ALA A 509 35.07 17.07 30.16
C ALA A 509 35.49 17.69 31.51
N VAL A 510 35.07 17.11 32.64
CA VAL A 510 35.25 17.69 33.97
C VAL A 510 36.14 16.81 34.87
N PRO A 511 37.43 17.16 35.05
CA PRO A 511 38.30 16.47 35.98
C PRO A 511 37.93 16.81 37.43
N ALA A 512 37.16 15.93 38.06
CA ALA A 512 36.64 16.10 39.42
C ALA A 512 37.39 15.23 40.44
N ALA A 513 38.68 15.52 40.64
CA ALA A 513 39.50 14.81 41.63
C ALA A 513 39.08 15.21 43.06
N VAL A 514 38.92 14.21 43.93
CA VAL A 514 38.56 14.40 45.34
C VAL A 514 39.76 14.92 46.13
N GLY A 515 39.56 15.98 46.92
CA GLY A 515 40.53 16.52 47.86
C GLY A 515 40.19 16.17 49.31
N GLY A 516 41.21 16.13 50.18
CA GLY A 516 41.05 15.92 51.62
C GLY A 516 41.20 14.46 52.08
N GLU A 517 41.29 14.27 53.40
CA GLU A 517 41.30 12.94 54.04
C GLU A 517 39.90 12.64 54.59
N GLY A 518 39.29 11.54 54.12
CA GLY A 518 37.98 11.09 54.59
C GLY A 518 38.06 9.82 55.44
N THR A 519 36.98 9.50 56.14
CA THR A 519 36.83 8.31 56.99
C THR A 519 36.07 7.23 56.25
N VAL A 520 36.58 6.00 56.21
CA VAL A 520 35.90 4.89 55.53
C VAL A 520 34.86 4.25 56.45
N HIS A 521 33.65 4.06 55.95
CA HIS A 521 32.51 3.45 56.64
C HIS A 521 31.98 2.24 55.86
N ASP A 522 31.52 1.22 56.60
CA ASP A 522 30.77 0.10 56.02
C ASP A 522 29.36 0.53 55.64
N VAL A 523 28.89 0.15 54.45
CA VAL A 523 27.50 0.40 54.05
C VAL A 523 26.55 -0.43 54.93
N PRO A 524 25.51 0.15 55.55
CA PRO A 524 24.58 -0.60 56.39
C PRO A 524 23.92 -1.79 55.68
N ALA A 525 23.68 -2.88 56.42
CA ALA A 525 23.11 -4.11 55.86
C ALA A 525 21.70 -3.90 55.28
N ALA A 526 20.90 -3.01 55.85
CA ALA A 526 19.59 -2.62 55.33
C ALA A 526 19.69 -1.98 53.94
N VAL A 527 20.65 -1.06 53.75
CA VAL A 527 20.90 -0.40 52.46
C VAL A 527 21.40 -1.39 51.40
N ARG A 528 22.35 -2.28 51.75
CA ARG A 528 22.80 -3.35 50.82
C ARG A 528 21.66 -4.30 50.44
N THR A 529 20.75 -4.57 51.38
CA THR A 529 19.55 -5.37 51.12
C THR A 529 18.60 -4.67 50.15
N LEU A 530 18.42 -3.35 50.31
CA LEU A 530 17.57 -2.53 49.44
C LEU A 530 18.14 -2.41 48.01
N LEU A 531 19.42 -2.07 47.87
CA LEU A 531 20.05 -1.75 46.60
C LEU A 531 20.61 -2.99 45.87
N GLY A 532 20.83 -4.09 46.60
CA GLY A 532 21.22 -5.39 46.07
C GLY A 532 22.73 -5.58 45.92
N PRO A 533 23.17 -6.64 45.20
CA PRO A 533 24.57 -7.07 45.18
C PRO A 533 25.58 -6.10 44.56
N ARG A 534 25.11 -5.12 43.76
CA ARG A 534 25.97 -4.09 43.15
C ARG A 534 26.32 -2.95 44.11
N THR A 535 25.75 -2.93 45.31
CA THR A 535 26.03 -1.90 46.30
C THR A 535 27.49 -2.00 46.76
N PRO A 536 28.26 -0.89 46.78
CA PRO A 536 29.59 -0.87 47.37
C PRO A 536 29.59 -1.42 48.80
N ALA A 537 30.69 -2.07 49.21
CA ALA A 537 30.83 -2.55 50.58
C ALA A 537 31.07 -1.39 51.56
N THR A 538 31.75 -0.34 51.10
CA THR A 538 32.15 0.82 51.88
C THR A 538 31.92 2.12 51.13
N TYR A 539 31.88 3.23 51.86
CA TYR A 539 31.94 4.60 51.34
C TYR A 539 32.92 5.42 52.20
N THR A 540 33.37 6.56 51.69
CA THR A 540 34.26 7.48 52.41
C THR A 540 33.50 8.75 52.76
N GLU A 541 33.41 9.06 54.06
CA GLU A 541 32.74 10.23 54.61
C GLU A 541 33.73 11.36 54.87
N TYR A 542 33.32 12.60 54.59
CA TYR A 542 34.12 13.81 54.76
C TYR A 542 33.33 14.83 55.59
N GLU A 543 34.01 15.60 56.43
CA GLU A 543 33.37 16.77 57.07
C GLU A 543 33.08 17.87 56.03
N GLU A 544 33.98 18.02 55.05
CA GLU A 544 33.85 18.93 53.90
C GLU A 544 34.44 18.21 52.68
N LEU A 545 33.59 17.90 51.69
CA LEU A 545 34.03 17.22 50.46
C LEU A 545 34.21 18.25 49.35
N THR A 546 35.42 18.29 48.79
CA THR A 546 35.72 19.10 47.60
C THR A 546 36.14 18.21 46.44
N ALA A 547 35.59 18.48 45.26
CA ALA A 547 35.95 17.83 44.02
C ALA A 547 36.31 18.91 42.99
N GLY A 548 37.50 18.84 42.39
CA GLY A 548 37.94 19.85 41.41
C GLY A 548 37.95 21.31 41.94
N GLY A 549 38.07 21.48 43.26
CA GLY A 549 38.02 22.80 43.92
C GLY A 549 36.61 23.35 44.20
N VAL A 550 35.56 22.57 43.95
CA VAL A 550 34.16 22.90 44.27
C VAL A 550 33.67 22.01 45.41
N GLU A 551 32.96 22.59 46.37
CA GLU A 551 32.30 21.82 47.44
C GLU A 551 31.12 21.02 46.86
N VAL A 552 31.05 19.73 47.16
CA VAL A 552 30.01 18.83 46.67
C VAL A 552 29.52 17.91 47.78
N ASP A 553 28.23 17.54 47.72
CA ASP A 553 27.64 16.62 48.69
C ASP A 553 28.16 15.18 48.54
N TRP A 554 28.49 14.78 47.31
CA TRP A 554 28.98 13.45 46.98
C TRP A 554 29.75 13.39 45.66
N ARG A 555 30.53 12.32 45.49
CA ARG A 555 31.28 11.99 44.27
C ARG A 555 31.44 10.49 44.14
N HIS A 556 31.22 9.94 42.94
CA HIS A 556 31.49 8.55 42.60
C HIS A 556 32.66 8.45 41.61
N THR A 557 33.85 8.14 42.12
CA THR A 557 35.09 8.17 41.34
C THR A 557 35.24 6.95 40.43
N PRO A 558 36.06 7.02 39.35
CA PRO A 558 36.21 5.93 38.38
C PRO A 558 36.70 4.59 38.94
N ASP A 559 37.36 4.59 40.11
CA ASP A 559 37.76 3.40 40.87
C ASP A 559 36.59 2.73 41.63
N GLY A 560 35.38 3.30 41.54
CA GLY A 560 34.16 2.77 42.16
C GLY A 560 33.94 3.23 43.59
N THR A 561 34.76 4.16 44.10
CA THR A 561 34.64 4.68 45.46
C THR A 561 33.55 5.75 45.53
N VAL A 562 32.69 5.65 46.54
CA VAL A 562 31.71 6.69 46.87
C VAL A 562 32.29 7.57 47.97
N HIS A 563 32.42 8.87 47.68
CA HIS A 563 32.80 9.91 48.62
C HIS A 563 31.57 10.77 48.92
N ALA A 564 31.33 11.15 50.17
CA ALA A 564 30.19 11.99 50.54
C ALA A 564 30.46 12.84 51.79
N ALA A 565 29.79 13.98 51.89
CA ALA A 565 29.82 14.87 53.06
C ALA A 565 28.49 14.98 53.81
N THR A 566 27.40 14.48 53.21
CA THR A 566 26.05 14.54 53.78
C THR A 566 25.37 13.18 53.71
N VAL A 567 24.32 12.97 54.54
CA VAL A 567 23.53 11.72 54.52
C VAL A 567 22.86 11.55 53.15
N GLU A 568 22.33 12.64 52.59
CA GLU A 568 21.76 12.70 51.26
C GLU A 568 22.81 12.39 50.18
N GLY A 569 24.04 12.86 50.36
CA GLY A 569 25.18 12.56 49.50
C GLY A 569 25.56 11.07 49.52
N VAL A 570 25.67 10.47 50.70
CA VAL A 570 25.90 9.01 50.85
C VAL A 570 24.79 8.25 50.14
N ALA A 571 23.54 8.66 50.35
CA ALA A 571 22.39 8.02 49.75
C ALA A 571 22.39 8.10 48.21
N ALA A 572 22.66 9.29 47.67
CA ALA A 572 22.77 9.53 46.23
C ALA A 572 23.92 8.72 45.61
N GLY A 573 25.10 8.73 46.24
CA GLY A 573 26.27 8.00 45.78
C GLY A 573 26.08 6.48 45.77
N LEU A 574 25.53 5.91 46.83
CA LEU A 574 25.25 4.48 46.90
C LEU A 574 24.17 4.06 45.89
N ALA A 575 23.10 4.86 45.76
CA ALA A 575 22.04 4.58 44.79
C ALA A 575 22.55 4.68 43.34
N TRP A 576 23.41 5.65 43.04
CA TRP A 576 24.05 5.81 41.74
C TRP A 576 24.99 4.64 41.42
N ALA A 577 25.91 4.31 42.33
CA ALA A 577 26.84 3.19 42.18
C ALA A 577 26.13 1.84 41.99
N ALA A 578 24.99 1.63 42.66
CA ALA A 578 24.16 0.44 42.50
C ALA A 578 23.26 0.45 41.24
N GLY A 579 23.25 1.54 40.46
CA GLY A 579 22.39 1.72 39.29
C GLY A 579 20.90 1.78 39.63
N GLN A 580 20.55 2.33 40.79
CA GLN A 580 19.20 2.40 41.38
C GLN A 580 18.87 3.85 41.81
N TRP A 581 19.19 4.82 40.95
CA TRP A 581 19.02 6.26 41.21
C TRP A 581 17.66 6.68 41.81
N PRO A 582 16.51 6.13 41.41
CA PRO A 582 15.22 6.48 42.01
C PRO A 582 15.14 6.20 43.52
N ARG A 583 15.93 5.25 44.04
CA ARG A 583 15.89 4.80 45.45
C ARG A 583 16.69 5.67 46.43
N ARG A 584 17.36 6.73 45.96
CA ARG A 584 18.20 7.58 46.83
C ARG A 584 17.47 8.13 48.06
N PHE A 585 16.17 8.37 47.98
CA PHE A 585 15.38 8.84 49.13
C PHE A 585 15.05 7.73 50.14
N GLU A 586 14.79 6.50 49.67
CA GLU A 586 14.66 5.33 50.55
C GLU A 586 15.99 5.04 51.26
N VAL A 587 17.10 5.20 50.54
CA VAL A 587 18.44 5.03 51.13
C VAL A 587 18.69 6.08 52.19
N ALA A 588 18.37 7.36 51.94
CA ALA A 588 18.51 8.43 52.93
C ALA A 588 17.69 8.11 54.20
N ALA A 589 16.44 7.69 54.04
CA ALA A 589 15.59 7.28 55.16
C ALA A 589 16.17 6.12 55.98
N LEU A 590 16.83 5.14 55.33
CA LEU A 590 17.48 4.02 56.01
C LEU A 590 18.82 4.39 56.67
N LEU A 591 19.51 5.41 56.15
CA LEU A 591 20.72 5.94 56.78
C LEU A 591 20.38 6.76 58.03
N GLU A 592 19.23 7.44 58.04
CA GLU A 592 18.69 8.14 59.21
C GLU A 592 18.12 7.17 60.27
N ASP A 593 17.38 6.13 59.85
CA ASP A 593 16.76 5.13 60.74
C ASP A 593 16.71 3.74 60.08
N ASP A 594 17.61 2.85 60.49
CA ASP A 594 17.74 1.49 59.96
C ASP A 594 16.53 0.59 60.29
N SER A 595 15.71 0.96 61.27
CA SER A 595 14.53 0.20 61.69
C SER A 595 13.36 0.30 60.72
N ARG A 596 13.38 1.30 59.82
CA ARG A 596 12.34 1.54 58.79
C ARG A 596 12.33 0.51 57.66
N THR A 597 13.26 -0.45 57.67
CA THR A 597 13.38 -1.52 56.66
C THR A 597 12.04 -2.24 56.39
N ALA A 598 11.26 -2.57 57.42
CA ALA A 598 10.00 -3.31 57.27
C ALA A 598 8.83 -2.44 56.77
N GLU A 599 8.86 -1.14 57.06
CA GLU A 599 7.91 -0.15 56.55
C GLU A 599 8.13 0.05 55.05
N LEU A 600 9.35 0.42 54.65
CA LEU A 600 9.71 0.63 53.24
C LEU A 600 9.49 -0.64 52.40
N ALA A 601 9.77 -1.82 52.95
CA ALA A 601 9.50 -3.08 52.27
C ALA A 601 8.01 -3.36 52.02
N ARG A 602 7.13 -2.85 52.88
CA ARG A 602 5.67 -2.98 52.72
C ARG A 602 5.15 -1.96 51.71
N ASP A 603 5.65 -0.73 51.74
CA ASP A 603 5.21 0.33 50.84
C ASP A 603 5.54 -0.01 49.37
N ARG A 604 6.64 -0.73 49.14
CA ARG A 604 6.99 -1.31 47.82
C ARG A 604 5.99 -2.32 47.25
N TRP A 605 4.91 -2.69 47.96
CA TRP A 605 3.84 -3.50 47.37
C TRP A 605 3.00 -2.72 46.34
N PHE A 606 3.17 -1.41 46.27
CA PHE A 606 2.40 -0.51 45.41
C PHE A 606 3.24 0.19 44.33
N ASP A 607 4.56 -0.03 44.31
CA ASP A 607 5.47 0.31 43.20
C ASP A 607 5.39 -0.75 42.09
#